data_AF-A0AAE9DZL1-F1
#
_entry.id   AF-A0AAE9DZL1-F1
#
_cell.length_a   1.000
_cell.length_b   1.000
_cell.length_c   1.000
_cell.angle_alpha   90.00
_cell.angle_beta   90.00
_cell.angle_gamma   90.00
#
_symmetry.space_group_name_H-M   'P 1'
#
loop_
_entity.id
_entity.type
_entity.pdbx_description
1 polymer ?
#
loop_
_entity_poly.entity_id
_entity_poly.type
_entity_poly.pdbx_seq_one_letter_code
_entity_poly.pdbx_strand_id
1 'polypeptide(L)'
;MSWQMLTVPNHQKIVQLLDYESRCNNAPKTTEIISEKLSKWVQEKTTIRVEIDSFTIWLTGKEDLTKIDRGWKGEPIEELSEIKHENRFEILQKLLPRFSRNGVIEADTVEIDEINFAPPESSKFKCSNLKLHSISNPFAVEWLKKTTEVSGSLKKLDVRCWGQDEQLWPEIAGINVSESLLSELNTNSVTVDGAMRKLEKFLKYGKKSDRLELSIEPPREFQLADLSIPRYLEIKMLKKPDETLFVAKILGGFENVHGILDPRKIEIQLNWGFFQVICFVYEGEEKPQPCRLYPF
;
A
#
# COMPACT_ATOMS: atom_id res chain seq x y z
N MET A 1 -29.98 21.74 4.32
CA MET A 1 -29.91 22.66 3.17
C MET A 1 -29.08 23.86 3.59
N SER A 2 -28.15 24.45 2.82
CA SER A 2 -28.06 24.57 1.36
C SER A 2 -26.59 24.53 0.88
N TRP A 3 -26.14 23.47 0.20
CA TRP A 3 -25.93 23.53 -1.26
C TRP A 3 -27.25 23.72 -1.99
N GLN A 4 -28.34 23.18 -1.49
CA GLN A 4 -29.67 23.39 -2.05
C GLN A 4 -30.33 24.70 -1.58
N MET A 5 -30.14 25.78 -2.31
CA MET A 5 -31.28 26.31 -3.07
C MET A 5 -30.88 26.25 -4.54
N LEU A 6 -30.42 25.05 -4.93
CA LEU A 6 -29.82 24.83 -6.21
C LEU A 6 -30.88 24.72 -7.27
N THR A 7 -30.78 25.67 -8.18
CA THR A 7 -30.73 25.41 -9.61
C THR A 7 -29.99 26.58 -10.27
N VAL A 8 -29.43 26.31 -11.47
CA VAL A 8 -28.95 27.18 -12.59
C VAL A 8 -27.44 27.21 -12.95
N PRO A 9 -26.63 26.13 -13.05
CA PRO A 9 -26.98 24.74 -13.38
C PRO A 9 -26.14 23.71 -12.58
N ASN A 10 -26.64 23.22 -11.43
CA ASN A 10 -25.91 22.36 -10.46
C ASN A 10 -24.37 22.58 -10.43
N HIS A 11 -23.93 23.69 -9.83
CA HIS A 11 -23.89 25.01 -10.49
C HIS A 11 -22.63 25.38 -11.30
N GLN A 12 -21.99 24.37 -11.91
CA GLN A 12 -21.68 24.31 -13.36
C GLN A 12 -20.93 22.99 -13.63
N LYS A 13 -21.52 21.89 -13.11
CA LYS A 13 -20.94 20.54 -12.95
C LYS A 13 -19.70 20.54 -12.05
N ILE A 14 -19.89 20.95 -10.79
CA ILE A 14 -18.86 20.99 -9.74
C ILE A 14 -17.57 21.67 -10.26
N VAL A 15 -17.71 22.85 -10.89
CA VAL A 15 -16.65 23.69 -11.50
C VAL A 15 -15.50 22.88 -12.14
N GLN A 16 -15.90 21.76 -12.75
CA GLN A 16 -15.12 20.77 -13.51
C GLN A 16 -14.07 19.98 -12.69
N LEU A 17 -14.55 19.30 -11.65
CA LEU A 17 -13.90 18.25 -10.83
C LEU A 17 -12.77 18.66 -9.88
N LEU A 18 -12.33 19.92 -9.87
CA LEU A 18 -12.27 20.79 -8.69
C LEU A 18 -11.16 21.84 -8.85
N ASP A 19 -11.54 23.11 -8.78
CA ASP A 19 -10.61 24.23 -8.60
C ASP A 19 -11.27 25.43 -7.87
N TYR A 20 -10.41 26.22 -7.21
CA TYR A 20 -10.51 27.47 -6.47
C TYR A 20 -10.71 27.40 -4.94
N GLU A 21 -11.68 26.67 -4.38
CA GLU A 21 -11.80 26.56 -2.91
C GLU A 21 -10.86 25.50 -2.29
N SER A 22 -10.43 24.50 -3.07
CA SER A 22 -9.22 23.71 -2.77
C SER A 22 -7.92 24.53 -2.92
N ARG A 23 -7.95 25.72 -3.56
CA ARG A 23 -6.82 26.67 -3.66
C ARG A 23 -6.79 27.72 -2.55
N CYS A 24 -7.91 27.98 -1.87
CA CYS A 24 -8.07 29.11 -0.95
C CYS A 24 -7.93 28.77 0.54
N ASN A 25 -7.92 27.48 0.93
CA ASN A 25 -7.57 27.08 2.29
C ASN A 25 -6.09 26.69 2.34
N ASN A 26 -5.32 27.35 3.21
CA ASN A 26 -3.96 26.91 3.58
C ASN A 26 -3.99 25.39 3.88
N ALA A 27 -3.32 24.63 3.02
CA ALA A 27 -3.48 23.19 2.82
C ALA A 27 -3.58 22.35 4.11
N PRO A 28 -4.71 21.67 4.37
CA PRO A 28 -4.71 20.47 5.17
C PRO A 28 -4.51 19.27 4.25
N LYS A 29 -3.34 18.62 4.37
CA LYS A 29 -3.00 17.25 3.94
C LYS A 29 -4.10 16.51 3.15
N THR A 30 -4.05 16.61 1.82
CA THR A 30 -4.99 15.90 0.96
C THR A 30 -4.66 14.41 0.91
N THR A 31 -5.69 13.56 1.04
CA THR A 31 -5.56 12.10 0.94
C THR A 31 -6.33 11.61 -0.28
N GLU A 32 -5.64 10.92 -1.18
CA GLU A 32 -6.25 10.30 -2.35
C GLU A 32 -6.25 8.79 -2.21
N ILE A 33 -7.42 8.17 -2.33
CA ILE A 33 -7.59 6.72 -2.25
C ILE A 33 -8.19 6.22 -3.55
N ILE A 34 -7.53 5.26 -4.19
CA ILE A 34 -8.05 4.55 -5.36
C ILE A 34 -8.19 3.08 -4.98
N SER A 35 -9.42 2.56 -5.01
CA SER A 35 -9.69 1.15 -4.76
C SER A 35 -10.66 0.52 -5.74
N GLU A 36 -10.61 -0.80 -5.90
CA GLU A 36 -11.60 -1.56 -6.68
C GLU A 36 -12.22 -2.67 -5.82
N LYS A 37 -13.55 -2.75 -5.81
CA LYS A 37 -14.29 -3.80 -5.10
C LYS A 37 -15.16 -4.60 -6.04
N LEU A 38 -15.04 -5.92 -5.96
CA LEU A 38 -15.91 -6.87 -6.65
C LEU A 38 -17.32 -6.85 -6.04
N SER A 39 -18.33 -6.87 -6.90
CA SER A 39 -19.72 -7.07 -6.47
C SER A 39 -19.89 -8.49 -5.93
N LYS A 40 -20.40 -8.62 -4.70
CA LYS A 40 -20.73 -9.92 -4.11
C LYS A 40 -21.85 -10.67 -4.84
N TRP A 41 -22.66 -9.96 -5.62
CA TRP A 41 -23.94 -10.45 -6.14
C TRP A 41 -23.98 -10.61 -7.65
N VAL A 42 -23.06 -9.97 -8.38
CA VAL A 42 -23.05 -9.98 -9.85
C VAL A 42 -21.62 -10.20 -10.32
N GLN A 43 -21.40 -11.35 -10.96
CA GLN A 43 -20.10 -11.71 -11.52
C GLN A 43 -19.64 -10.66 -12.54
N GLU A 44 -18.35 -10.29 -12.48
CA GLU A 44 -17.69 -9.28 -13.33
C GLU A 44 -18.15 -7.83 -13.15
N LYS A 45 -19.12 -7.57 -12.27
CA LYS A 45 -19.45 -6.22 -11.85
C LYS A 45 -18.48 -5.80 -10.76
N THR A 46 -17.79 -4.68 -10.95
CA THR A 46 -16.94 -4.09 -9.91
C THR A 46 -17.26 -2.61 -9.74
N THR A 47 -16.78 -2.06 -8.63
CA THR A 47 -16.87 -0.64 -8.32
C THR A 47 -15.46 -0.12 -8.09
N ILE A 48 -15.01 0.81 -8.94
CA ILE A 48 -13.81 1.59 -8.66
C ILE A 48 -14.23 2.77 -7.80
N ARG A 49 -13.60 2.94 -6.64
CA ARG A 49 -13.82 4.05 -5.73
C ARG A 49 -12.61 4.99 -5.80
N VAL A 50 -12.87 6.25 -6.08
CA VAL A 50 -11.88 7.33 -6.02
C VAL A 50 -12.31 8.28 -4.91
N GLU A 51 -11.52 8.37 -3.85
CA GLU A 51 -11.73 9.28 -2.73
C GLU A 51 -10.70 10.39 -2.78
N ILE A 52 -11.19 11.63 -2.70
CA ILE A 52 -10.36 12.84 -2.63
C ILE A 52 -10.90 13.62 -1.44
N ASP A 53 -10.16 13.57 -0.33
CA ASP A 53 -10.60 14.09 0.96
C ASP A 53 -11.97 13.52 1.38
N SER A 54 -13.00 14.36 1.49
CA SER A 54 -14.35 13.94 1.82
C SER A 54 -15.22 13.62 0.60
N PHE A 55 -14.72 13.83 -0.62
CA PHE A 55 -15.46 13.56 -1.84
C PHE A 55 -15.20 12.13 -2.32
N THR A 56 -16.24 11.46 -2.82
CA THR A 56 -16.10 10.10 -3.35
C THR A 56 -16.80 9.98 -4.69
N ILE A 57 -16.14 9.30 -5.62
CA ILE A 57 -16.69 8.88 -6.91
C ILE A 57 -16.68 7.36 -6.95
N TRP A 58 -17.83 6.77 -7.29
CA TRP A 58 -17.98 5.33 -7.51
C TRP A 58 -18.26 5.06 -8.98
N LEU A 59 -17.38 4.31 -9.63
CA LEU A 59 -17.54 3.82 -10.99
C LEU A 59 -17.99 2.36 -10.92
N THR A 60 -19.31 2.16 -10.83
CA THR A 60 -19.93 0.85 -10.71
C THR A 60 -20.32 0.33 -12.08
N GLY A 61 -19.62 -0.66 -12.61
CA GLY A 61 -19.85 -1.10 -13.99
C GLY A 61 -19.54 -2.56 -14.26
N LYS A 62 -20.11 -3.06 -15.36
CA LYS A 62 -19.80 -4.34 -15.99
C LYS A 62 -19.65 -4.07 -17.49
N GLU A 63 -18.59 -4.61 -18.10
CA GLU A 63 -18.28 -4.40 -19.52
C GLU A 63 -18.29 -2.90 -19.88
N ASP A 64 -19.07 -2.49 -20.88
CA ASP A 64 -19.11 -1.13 -21.40
C ASP A 64 -20.27 -0.31 -20.80
N LEU A 65 -20.81 -0.71 -19.65
CA LEU A 65 -21.85 0.04 -18.96
C LEU A 65 -21.42 0.36 -17.54
N THR A 66 -21.33 1.65 -17.24
CA THR A 66 -20.89 2.16 -15.93
C THR A 66 -21.88 3.17 -15.37
N LYS A 67 -22.37 2.90 -14.16
CA LYS A 67 -23.03 3.88 -13.31
C LYS A 67 -21.95 4.65 -12.55
N ILE A 68 -22.00 5.97 -12.63
CA ILE A 68 -21.12 6.87 -11.93
C ILE A 68 -21.92 7.55 -10.83
N ASP A 69 -21.67 7.17 -9.59
CA ASP A 69 -22.22 7.85 -8.41
C ASP A 69 -21.18 8.80 -7.82
N ARG A 70 -21.63 9.89 -7.21
CA ARG A 70 -20.76 10.90 -6.58
C ARG A 70 -21.37 11.35 -5.28
N GLY A 71 -20.54 11.65 -4.29
CA GLY A 71 -21.03 11.88 -2.95
C GLY A 71 -19.99 12.42 -1.98
N TRP A 72 -20.45 12.67 -0.75
CA TRP A 72 -19.61 13.20 0.32
C TRP A 72 -19.66 12.27 1.53
N LYS A 73 -18.53 12.08 2.20
CA LYS A 73 -18.40 11.28 3.41
C LYS A 73 -18.95 9.85 3.24
N GLY A 74 -18.81 9.29 2.04
CA GLY A 74 -19.30 7.96 1.70
C GLY A 74 -20.77 7.87 1.30
N GLU A 75 -21.52 8.98 1.33
CA GLU A 75 -22.94 9.00 0.98
C GLU A 75 -23.17 9.51 -0.45
N PRO A 76 -23.77 8.71 -1.36
CA PRO A 76 -24.04 9.12 -2.73
C PRO A 76 -25.15 10.18 -2.79
N ILE A 77 -25.03 11.08 -3.76
CA ILE A 77 -26.04 12.11 -4.07
C ILE A 77 -26.71 11.68 -5.38
N GLU A 78 -27.97 11.27 -5.32
CA GLU A 78 -28.71 10.72 -6.46
C GLU A 78 -28.75 11.69 -7.65
N GLU A 79 -28.80 13.00 -7.41
CA GLU A 79 -28.83 14.02 -8.46
C GLU A 79 -27.49 14.15 -9.22
N LEU A 80 -26.41 13.55 -8.70
CA LEU A 80 -25.08 13.50 -9.33
C LEU A 80 -24.76 12.14 -9.96
N SER A 81 -25.72 11.22 -9.92
CA SER A 81 -25.61 9.91 -10.57
C SER A 81 -25.81 10.04 -12.08
N GLU A 82 -24.96 9.37 -12.85
CA GLU A 82 -25.13 9.24 -14.30
C GLU A 82 -24.79 7.83 -14.77
N ILE A 83 -25.29 7.46 -15.95
CA ILE A 83 -24.94 6.19 -16.60
C ILE A 83 -24.23 6.51 -17.91
N LYS A 84 -23.12 5.81 -18.16
CA LYS A 84 -22.36 5.90 -19.39
C LYS A 84 -22.19 4.54 -20.05
N HIS A 85 -22.29 4.52 -21.37
CA HIS A 85 -21.93 3.39 -22.23
C HIS A 85 -20.42 3.39 -22.49
N GLU A 86 -19.63 3.38 -21.41
CA GLU A 86 -18.18 3.31 -21.43
C GLU A 86 -17.73 2.39 -20.29
N ASN A 87 -16.62 1.70 -20.51
CA ASN A 87 -16.00 0.88 -19.47
C ASN A 87 -15.48 1.77 -18.32
N ARG A 88 -15.64 1.30 -17.08
CA ARG A 88 -15.22 2.02 -15.86
C ARG A 88 -13.73 2.41 -15.86
N PHE A 89 -12.85 1.62 -16.47
CA PHE A 89 -11.42 1.92 -16.56
C PHE A 89 -11.16 3.06 -17.55
N GLU A 90 -11.88 3.10 -18.68
CA GLU A 90 -11.79 4.22 -19.63
C GLU A 90 -12.31 5.51 -19.01
N ILE A 91 -13.39 5.42 -18.22
CA ILE A 91 -13.90 6.56 -17.45
C ILE A 91 -12.85 7.02 -16.45
N LEU A 92 -12.21 6.11 -15.70
CA LEU A 92 -11.14 6.43 -14.75
C LEU A 92 -9.97 7.15 -15.44
N GLN A 93 -9.52 6.66 -16.60
CA GLN A 93 -8.43 7.28 -17.38
C GLN A 93 -8.76 8.72 -17.82
N LYS A 94 -10.03 9.01 -18.13
CA LYS A 94 -10.51 10.36 -18.47
C LYS A 94 -10.80 11.22 -17.24
N LEU A 95 -11.01 10.59 -16.09
CA LEU A 95 -11.39 11.22 -14.83
C LEU A 95 -10.18 11.73 -14.05
N LEU A 96 -9.18 10.87 -13.80
CA LEU A 96 -8.02 11.23 -12.96
C LEU A 96 -7.27 12.48 -13.43
N PRO A 97 -7.01 12.69 -14.75
CA PRO A 97 -6.31 13.89 -15.21
C PRO A 97 -7.02 15.21 -14.88
N ARG A 98 -8.33 15.16 -14.60
CA ARG A 98 -9.11 16.36 -14.24
C ARG A 98 -8.79 16.87 -12.83
N PHE A 99 -8.18 16.04 -11.98
CA PHE A 99 -7.66 16.44 -10.67
C PHE A 99 -6.19 16.87 -10.72
N SER A 100 -5.56 16.82 -11.90
CA SER A 100 -4.15 17.16 -12.05
C SER A 100 -3.94 18.65 -12.30
N ARG A 101 -2.86 19.20 -11.76
CA ARG A 101 -2.33 20.53 -12.10
C ARG A 101 -1.06 20.35 -12.92
N ASN A 102 -1.04 20.85 -14.16
CA ASN A 102 0.05 20.64 -15.12
C ASN A 102 0.38 19.15 -15.34
N GLY A 103 -0.64 18.27 -15.32
CA GLY A 103 -0.47 16.83 -15.50
C GLY A 103 0.04 16.09 -14.25
N VAL A 104 0.16 16.77 -13.10
CA VAL A 104 0.55 16.16 -11.82
C VAL A 104 -0.59 16.28 -10.81
N ILE A 105 -0.96 15.16 -10.22
CA ILE A 105 -1.89 15.07 -9.10
C ILE A 105 -1.06 15.16 -7.82
N GLU A 106 -1.26 16.21 -7.04
CA GLU A 106 -0.49 16.49 -5.81
C GLU A 106 -1.33 16.16 -4.57
N ALA A 107 -0.84 15.24 -3.74
CA ALA A 107 -1.48 14.87 -2.48
C ALA A 107 -0.45 14.68 -1.36
N ASP A 108 -0.83 14.87 -0.09
CA ASP A 108 0.07 14.50 1.02
C ASP A 108 0.25 12.98 1.08
N THR A 109 -0.88 12.26 0.95
CA THR A 109 -0.93 10.80 0.96
C THR A 109 -1.67 10.27 -0.27
N VAL A 110 -1.04 9.33 -0.98
CA VAL A 110 -1.67 8.54 -2.04
C VAL A 110 -1.78 7.10 -1.55
N GLU A 111 -2.99 6.54 -1.58
CA GLU A 111 -3.30 5.18 -1.17
C GLU A 111 -3.97 4.43 -2.32
N ILE A 112 -3.37 3.30 -2.69
CA ILE A 112 -3.86 2.45 -3.77
C ILE A 112 -4.15 1.08 -3.15
N ASP A 113 -5.41 0.63 -3.23
CA ASP A 113 -5.88 -0.52 -2.48
C ASP A 113 -6.74 -1.48 -3.32
N GLU A 114 -6.52 -2.80 -3.19
CA GLU A 114 -7.33 -3.85 -3.82
C GLU A 114 -7.51 -3.76 -5.36
N ILE A 115 -6.60 -3.08 -6.08
CA ILE A 115 -6.72 -2.92 -7.53
C ILE A 115 -6.04 -4.03 -8.35
N ASN A 116 -6.51 -4.25 -9.57
CA ASN A 116 -5.94 -5.19 -10.54
C ASN A 116 -5.64 -4.57 -11.93
N PHE A 117 -5.31 -3.28 -11.95
CA PHE A 117 -5.08 -2.53 -13.19
C PHE A 117 -3.91 -1.55 -13.09
N ALA A 118 -3.32 -1.24 -14.23
CA ALA A 118 -2.20 -0.32 -14.38
C ALA A 118 -2.59 1.15 -14.08
N PRO A 119 -1.67 2.00 -13.58
CA PRO A 119 -1.94 3.42 -13.45
C PRO A 119 -2.23 4.05 -14.83
N PRO A 120 -3.17 4.99 -14.95
CA PRO A 120 -3.41 5.68 -16.22
C PRO A 120 -2.14 6.34 -16.76
N GLU A 121 -1.85 6.14 -18.05
CA GLU A 121 -0.60 6.60 -18.68
C GLU A 121 -0.36 8.10 -18.52
N SER A 122 -1.43 8.89 -18.61
CA SER A 122 -1.43 10.35 -18.55
C SER A 122 -1.31 10.92 -17.13
N SER A 123 -1.50 10.10 -16.09
CA SER A 123 -1.53 10.58 -14.69
C SER A 123 -0.15 10.47 -14.06
N LYS A 124 0.29 11.54 -13.42
CA LYS A 124 1.49 11.55 -12.57
C LYS A 124 1.09 11.90 -11.15
N PHE A 125 1.67 11.23 -10.16
CA PHE A 125 1.35 11.45 -8.76
C PHE A 125 2.56 12.03 -8.04
N LYS A 126 2.34 13.06 -7.23
CA LYS A 126 3.36 13.63 -6.35
C LYS A 126 2.84 13.60 -4.92
N CYS A 127 3.53 12.87 -4.07
CA CYS A 127 3.15 12.76 -2.67
C CYS A 127 4.33 12.65 -1.70
N SER A 128 4.03 12.89 -0.42
CA SER A 128 4.97 12.63 0.67
C SER A 128 4.80 11.22 1.24
N ASN A 129 3.59 10.68 1.21
CA ASN A 129 3.28 9.36 1.75
C ASN A 129 2.61 8.51 0.66
N LEU A 130 3.11 7.29 0.46
CA LEU A 130 2.54 6.32 -0.47
C LEU A 130 2.14 5.06 0.28
N LYS A 131 0.92 4.57 0.03
CA LYS A 131 0.47 3.26 0.47
C LYS A 131 0.00 2.42 -0.71
N LEU A 132 0.50 1.20 -0.82
CA LEU A 132 0.12 0.22 -1.84
C LEU A 132 -0.34 -1.05 -1.14
N HIS A 133 -1.64 -1.32 -1.10
CA HIS A 133 -2.25 -2.40 -0.33
C HIS A 133 -3.02 -3.36 -1.23
N SER A 134 -2.89 -4.65 -0.98
CA SER A 134 -3.67 -5.69 -1.67
C SER A 134 -3.63 -5.68 -3.20
N ILE A 135 -2.58 -5.11 -3.80
CA ILE A 135 -2.40 -5.04 -5.26
C ILE A 135 -1.71 -6.31 -5.76
N SER A 136 -2.20 -6.86 -6.87
CA SER A 136 -1.54 -7.98 -7.57
C SER A 136 -0.41 -7.51 -8.50
N ASN A 137 0.60 -8.36 -8.70
CA ASN A 137 1.64 -8.14 -9.70
C ASN A 137 1.04 -8.22 -11.13
N PRO A 138 1.48 -7.40 -12.11
CA PRO A 138 2.59 -6.41 -12.07
C PRO A 138 2.22 -5.02 -11.57
N PHE A 139 0.95 -4.78 -11.25
CA PHE A 139 0.44 -3.44 -11.01
C PHE A 139 1.08 -2.75 -9.80
N ALA A 140 1.45 -3.49 -8.76
CA ALA A 140 2.15 -2.91 -7.61
C ALA A 140 3.46 -2.18 -8.02
N VAL A 141 4.26 -2.79 -8.89
CA VAL A 141 5.52 -2.21 -9.39
C VAL A 141 5.23 -0.99 -10.27
N GLU A 142 4.22 -1.08 -11.14
CA GLU A 142 3.84 0.01 -12.03
C GLU A 142 3.36 1.24 -11.27
N TRP A 143 2.48 1.06 -10.27
CA TRP A 143 2.01 2.13 -9.40
C TRP A 143 3.13 2.73 -8.54
N LEU A 144 4.04 1.90 -8.02
CA LEU A 144 5.21 2.36 -7.28
C LEU A 144 6.10 3.27 -8.16
N LYS A 145 6.45 2.81 -9.36
CA LYS A 145 7.27 3.58 -10.32
C LYS A 145 6.60 4.88 -10.71
N LYS A 146 5.31 4.82 -11.08
CA LYS A 146 4.55 6.00 -11.55
C LYS A 146 4.49 7.11 -10.49
N THR A 147 4.38 6.73 -9.22
CA THR A 147 4.29 7.69 -8.12
C THR A 147 5.65 8.24 -7.71
N THR A 148 6.70 7.41 -7.81
CA THR A 148 8.06 7.79 -7.38
C THR A 148 8.83 8.58 -8.43
N GLU A 149 8.48 8.42 -9.72
CA GLU A 149 9.06 9.21 -10.83
C GLU A 149 8.99 10.72 -10.58
N VAL A 150 7.88 11.21 -10.02
CA VAL A 150 7.69 12.66 -9.75
C VAL A 150 7.97 13.02 -8.30
N SER A 151 7.64 12.15 -7.34
CA SER A 151 7.84 12.43 -5.92
C SER A 151 9.32 12.49 -5.53
N GLY A 152 10.18 11.71 -6.20
CA GLY A 152 11.62 11.63 -5.95
C GLY A 152 11.98 10.98 -4.62
N SER A 153 11.65 11.65 -3.50
CA SER A 153 11.81 11.13 -2.14
C SER A 153 10.46 11.10 -1.42
N LEU A 154 10.21 10.03 -0.69
CA LEU A 154 9.02 9.89 0.16
C LEU A 154 9.38 10.17 1.63
N LYS A 155 8.40 10.60 2.42
CA LYS A 155 8.46 10.53 3.88
C LYS A 155 8.10 9.14 4.34
N LYS A 156 6.97 8.60 3.88
CA LYS A 156 6.48 7.29 4.28
C LYS A 156 6.12 6.43 3.08
N LEU A 157 6.49 5.15 3.14
CA LEU A 157 6.13 4.14 2.16
C LEU A 157 5.57 2.92 2.90
N ASP A 158 4.31 2.56 2.62
CA ASP A 158 3.63 1.40 3.20
C ASP A 158 3.21 0.45 2.07
N VAL A 159 3.89 -0.68 1.92
CA VAL A 159 3.65 -1.63 0.82
C VAL A 159 3.21 -2.98 1.36
N ARG A 160 1.92 -3.30 1.19
CA ARG A 160 1.26 -4.53 1.66
C ARG A 160 0.64 -5.30 0.50
N CYS A 161 1.43 -5.72 -0.48
CA CYS A 161 0.96 -6.31 -1.74
C CYS A 161 1.10 -7.84 -1.78
N TRP A 162 0.32 -8.47 -2.67
CA TRP A 162 0.31 -9.92 -2.87
C TRP A 162 1.11 -10.33 -4.12
N GLY A 163 1.92 -11.39 -4.03
CA GLY A 163 2.54 -12.05 -5.20
C GLY A 163 4.07 -11.99 -5.31
N GLN A 164 4.64 -12.74 -6.25
CA GLN A 164 6.10 -12.88 -6.42
C GLN A 164 6.77 -11.54 -6.63
N ASP A 165 7.77 -11.23 -5.81
CA ASP A 165 8.47 -9.96 -5.94
C ASP A 165 9.98 -10.07 -5.83
N GLU A 166 10.56 -10.61 -6.89
CA GLU A 166 11.95 -10.31 -7.22
C GLU A 166 12.10 -8.87 -7.75
N GLN A 167 11.04 -8.26 -8.31
CA GLN A 167 11.11 -6.94 -8.96
C GLN A 167 10.72 -5.76 -8.05
N LEU A 168 9.70 -5.85 -7.21
CA LEU A 168 9.29 -4.73 -6.34
C LEU A 168 10.33 -4.41 -5.27
N TRP A 169 11.08 -5.38 -4.75
CA TRP A 169 12.07 -5.12 -3.71
C TRP A 169 13.24 -4.25 -4.17
N PRO A 170 13.87 -4.54 -5.33
CA PRO A 170 14.83 -3.62 -5.94
C PRO A 170 14.27 -2.20 -6.11
N GLU A 171 13.01 -2.07 -6.54
CA GLU A 171 12.38 -0.78 -6.75
C GLU A 171 12.15 -0.04 -5.42
N ILE A 172 11.62 -0.73 -4.39
CA ILE A 172 11.48 -0.17 -3.03
C ILE A 172 12.82 0.29 -2.47
N ALA A 173 13.86 -0.54 -2.61
CA ALA A 173 15.21 -0.23 -2.12
C ALA A 173 15.84 0.99 -2.84
N GLY A 174 15.43 1.26 -4.08
CA GLY A 174 15.87 2.43 -4.84
C GLY A 174 15.22 3.75 -4.41
N ILE A 175 14.13 3.70 -3.62
CA ILE A 175 13.39 4.89 -3.22
C ILE A 175 13.98 5.49 -1.95
N ASN A 176 14.24 6.79 -1.98
CA ASN A 176 14.67 7.50 -0.78
C ASN A 176 13.48 7.80 0.15
N VAL A 177 13.30 7.00 1.20
CA VAL A 177 12.25 7.18 2.23
C VAL A 177 12.83 7.83 3.50
N SER A 178 12.40 9.02 3.86
CA SER A 178 13.03 9.81 4.94
C SER A 178 12.53 9.50 6.35
N GLU A 179 11.29 9.04 6.53
CA GLU A 179 10.70 8.81 7.85
C GLU A 179 10.41 7.33 8.14
N SER A 180 9.65 6.62 7.31
CA SER A 180 9.29 5.22 7.61
C SER A 180 8.97 4.38 6.37
N LEU A 181 9.62 3.23 6.24
CA LEU A 181 9.21 2.15 5.33
C LEU A 181 8.57 1.01 6.12
N LEU A 182 7.31 0.72 5.82
CA LEU A 182 6.64 -0.50 6.24
C LEU A 182 6.38 -1.36 5.02
N SER A 183 6.78 -2.62 5.07
CA SER A 183 6.44 -3.52 3.98
C SER A 183 6.06 -4.91 4.45
N GLU A 184 4.84 -5.28 4.07
CA GLU A 184 4.22 -6.58 4.28
C GLU A 184 4.03 -7.29 2.94
N LEU A 185 4.93 -8.20 2.57
CA LEU A 185 4.73 -9.01 1.35
C LEU A 185 4.11 -10.34 1.73
N ASN A 186 2.87 -10.56 1.29
CA ASN A 186 2.16 -11.82 1.48
C ASN A 186 2.18 -12.59 0.17
N THR A 187 2.94 -13.68 0.11
CA THR A 187 3.23 -14.33 -1.19
C THR A 187 3.14 -15.85 -1.05
N ASN A 188 2.22 -16.47 -1.79
CA ASN A 188 2.02 -17.93 -1.80
C ASN A 188 3.12 -18.69 -2.59
N SER A 189 4.17 -18.00 -3.03
CA SER A 189 5.15 -18.50 -4.00
C SER A 189 6.59 -18.06 -3.71
N VAL A 190 6.82 -17.41 -2.56
CA VAL A 190 8.18 -17.19 -2.04
C VAL A 190 8.49 -18.36 -1.12
N THR A 191 9.56 -19.08 -1.44
CA THR A 191 10.07 -20.16 -0.57
C THR A 191 10.63 -19.57 0.72
N VAL A 192 10.82 -20.41 1.74
CA VAL A 192 11.50 -20.01 2.99
C VAL A 192 12.85 -19.34 2.69
N ASP A 193 13.65 -19.87 1.77
CA ASP A 193 14.90 -19.25 1.32
C ASP A 193 14.70 -17.85 0.71
N GLY A 194 13.63 -17.67 -0.05
CA GLY A 194 13.27 -16.37 -0.60
C GLY A 194 12.91 -15.35 0.48
N ALA A 195 12.21 -15.78 1.53
CA ALA A 195 11.92 -14.93 2.69
C ALA A 195 13.22 -14.56 3.44
N MET A 196 14.16 -15.50 3.58
CA MET A 196 15.47 -15.23 4.17
C MET A 196 16.28 -14.25 3.31
N ARG A 197 16.32 -14.40 1.99
CA ARG A 197 16.95 -13.42 1.09
C ARG A 197 16.33 -12.02 1.20
N LYS A 198 15.01 -11.93 1.42
CA LYS A 198 14.34 -10.63 1.67
C LYS A 198 14.77 -10.02 3.00
N LEU A 199 14.89 -10.83 4.07
CA LEU A 199 15.47 -10.41 5.34
C LEU A 199 16.89 -9.88 5.16
N GLU A 200 17.76 -10.58 4.40
CA GLU A 200 19.13 -10.12 4.14
C GLU A 200 19.14 -8.76 3.43
N LYS A 201 18.29 -8.57 2.42
CA LYS A 201 18.11 -7.27 1.75
C LYS A 201 17.62 -6.21 2.73
N PHE A 202 16.67 -6.54 3.61
CA PHE A 202 16.20 -5.60 4.64
C PHE A 202 17.32 -5.22 5.62
N LEU A 203 18.16 -6.16 6.04
CA LEU A 203 19.31 -5.85 6.90
C LEU A 203 20.31 -4.92 6.19
N LYS A 204 20.53 -5.14 4.88
CA LYS A 204 21.44 -4.32 4.06
C LYS A 204 20.92 -2.90 3.78
N TYR A 205 19.63 -2.75 3.48
CA TYR A 205 19.05 -1.49 2.98
C TYR A 205 18.08 -0.80 3.95
N GLY A 206 17.65 -1.47 5.02
CA GLY A 206 16.63 -0.95 5.93
C GLY A 206 17.15 0.16 6.83
N LYS A 207 16.33 1.19 7.04
CA LYS A 207 16.58 2.32 7.93
C LYS A 207 16.19 2.00 9.38
N LYS A 208 16.42 2.95 10.30
CA LYS A 208 16.22 2.75 11.74
C LYS A 208 14.73 2.61 12.11
N SER A 209 13.88 3.35 11.42
CA SER A 209 12.42 3.36 11.59
C SER A 209 11.69 2.28 10.79
N ASP A 210 12.41 1.51 9.97
CA ASP A 210 11.80 0.55 9.06
C ASP A 210 11.42 -0.74 9.78
N ARG A 211 10.35 -1.38 9.27
CA ARG A 211 9.85 -2.67 9.74
C ARG A 211 9.59 -3.61 8.57
N LEU A 212 10.17 -4.80 8.65
CA LEU A 212 9.88 -5.94 7.79
C LEU A 212 8.84 -6.85 8.46
N GLU A 213 7.82 -7.24 7.72
CA GLU A 213 6.86 -8.26 8.16
C GLU A 213 6.43 -9.12 6.97
N LEU A 214 7.04 -10.29 6.80
CA LEU A 214 6.78 -11.20 5.68
C LEU A 214 5.89 -12.34 6.14
N SER A 215 4.92 -12.75 5.31
CA SER A 215 4.12 -13.95 5.53
C SER A 215 4.07 -14.78 4.25
N ILE A 216 4.35 -16.08 4.35
CA ILE A 216 4.33 -17.02 3.22
C ILE A 216 3.69 -18.33 3.64
N GLU A 217 3.14 -19.07 2.68
CA GLU A 217 2.80 -20.49 2.88
C GLU A 217 4.10 -21.31 2.69
N PRO A 218 4.65 -21.94 3.75
CA PRO A 218 5.82 -22.79 3.61
C PRO A 218 5.42 -24.14 2.99
N PRO A 219 6.39 -24.93 2.49
CA PRO A 219 6.14 -26.32 2.11
C PRO A 219 5.44 -27.08 3.24
N ARG A 220 4.54 -28.01 2.91
CA ARG A 220 3.71 -28.73 3.90
C ARG A 220 4.51 -29.44 5.00
N GLU A 221 5.73 -29.85 4.68
CA GLU A 221 6.62 -30.61 5.58
C GLU A 221 7.66 -29.73 6.28
N PHE A 222 7.64 -28.41 6.05
CA PHE A 222 8.62 -27.50 6.62
C PHE A 222 8.49 -27.40 8.14
N GLN A 223 9.61 -27.60 8.84
CA GLN A 223 9.71 -27.38 10.27
C GLN A 223 10.63 -26.20 10.55
N LEU A 224 10.34 -25.43 11.61
CA LEU A 224 11.18 -24.29 11.98
C LEU A 224 12.61 -24.73 12.36
N ALA A 225 12.78 -25.98 12.81
CA ALA A 225 14.09 -26.57 13.07
C ALA A 225 14.98 -26.69 11.81
N ASP A 226 14.38 -26.76 10.63
CA ASP A 226 15.09 -26.83 9.34
C ASP A 226 15.57 -25.44 8.87
N LEU A 227 15.12 -24.38 9.54
CA LEU A 227 15.44 -23.02 9.16
C LEU A 227 16.95 -22.75 9.33
N SER A 228 17.61 -22.52 8.21
CA SER A 228 19.01 -22.12 8.17
C SER A 228 19.13 -20.60 8.27
N ILE A 229 19.30 -20.09 9.49
CA ILE A 229 19.67 -18.69 9.69
C ILE A 229 21.09 -18.45 9.14
N PRO A 230 21.33 -17.38 8.35
CA PRO A 230 22.64 -17.13 7.79
C PRO A 230 23.73 -17.07 8.86
N ARG A 231 24.73 -17.95 8.75
CA ARG A 231 25.77 -18.16 9.78
C ARG A 231 26.67 -16.95 10.02
N TYR A 232 26.72 -16.02 9.08
CA TYR A 232 27.48 -14.80 9.21
C TYR A 232 26.82 -13.78 10.16
N LEU A 233 25.53 -13.95 10.48
CA LEU A 233 24.82 -13.07 11.41
C LEU A 233 25.24 -13.35 12.84
N GLU A 234 25.57 -12.29 13.58
CA GLU A 234 25.84 -12.38 15.01
C GLU A 234 24.51 -12.30 15.77
N ILE A 235 24.08 -13.40 16.39
CA ILE A 235 22.74 -13.52 16.96
C ILE A 235 22.78 -13.84 18.45
N LYS A 236 21.97 -13.12 19.22
CA LYS A 236 21.68 -13.41 20.63
C LYS A 236 20.21 -13.80 20.79
N MET A 237 19.95 -15.01 21.26
CA MET A 237 18.58 -15.48 21.52
C MET A 237 17.91 -14.65 22.62
N LEU A 238 16.68 -14.21 22.38
CA LEU A 238 15.86 -13.50 23.37
C LEU A 238 14.88 -14.44 24.08
N LYS A 239 14.46 -15.51 23.40
CA LYS A 239 13.68 -16.62 23.95
C LYS A 239 14.31 -17.94 23.55
N LYS A 240 14.07 -19.01 24.31
CA LYS A 240 14.40 -20.36 23.85
C LYS A 240 13.57 -20.64 22.60
N PRO A 241 14.18 -21.07 21.49
CA PRO A 241 13.42 -21.42 20.30
C PRO A 241 12.56 -22.65 20.59
N ASP A 242 11.35 -22.64 20.05
CA ASP A 242 10.46 -23.80 20.02
C ASP A 242 10.10 -24.16 18.58
N GLU A 243 9.24 -25.16 18.39
CA GLU A 243 8.85 -25.67 17.06
C GLU A 243 8.11 -24.63 16.20
N THR A 244 7.56 -23.59 16.83
CA THR A 244 6.68 -22.60 16.20
C THR A 244 7.23 -21.17 16.28
N LEU A 245 8.23 -20.91 17.12
CA LEU A 245 8.68 -19.56 17.43
C LEU A 245 10.20 -19.50 17.61
N PHE A 246 10.83 -18.60 16.84
CA PHE A 246 12.21 -18.20 16.97
C PHE A 246 12.26 -16.69 17.21
N VAL A 247 12.80 -16.26 18.36
CA VAL A 247 12.95 -14.83 18.69
C VAL A 247 14.38 -14.54 19.12
N ALA A 248 15.03 -13.66 18.38
CA ALA A 248 16.41 -13.33 18.61
C ALA A 248 16.71 -11.85 18.33
N LYS A 249 17.92 -11.45 18.70
CA LYS A 249 18.51 -10.15 18.43
C LYS A 249 19.70 -10.34 17.51
N ILE A 250 19.67 -9.73 16.34
CA ILE A 250 20.81 -9.65 15.42
C ILE A 250 21.66 -8.46 15.89
N LEU A 251 22.87 -8.75 16.35
CA LEU A 251 23.83 -7.78 16.86
C LEU A 251 24.73 -7.22 15.77
N GLY A 252 24.94 -7.97 14.69
CA GLY A 252 25.88 -7.62 13.63
C GLY A 252 26.00 -8.72 12.57
N GLY A 253 27.12 -8.72 11.85
CA GLY A 253 27.39 -9.68 10.78
C GLY A 253 26.87 -9.28 9.40
N PHE A 254 26.20 -8.13 9.28
CA PHE A 254 25.73 -7.58 8.00
C PHE A 254 26.23 -6.15 7.83
N GLU A 255 26.42 -5.73 6.58
CA GLU A 255 26.77 -4.36 6.22
C GLU A 255 25.50 -3.62 5.78
N ASN A 256 25.13 -2.59 6.53
CA ASN A 256 24.01 -1.71 6.18
C ASN A 256 24.52 -0.49 5.42
N VAL A 257 23.97 -0.23 4.23
CA VAL A 257 24.43 0.86 3.34
C VAL A 257 24.20 2.26 3.92
N HIS A 258 23.35 2.38 4.94
CA HIS A 258 23.07 3.63 5.66
C HIS A 258 23.91 3.76 6.94
N GLY A 259 24.87 2.86 7.20
CA GLY A 259 25.73 2.90 8.39
C GLY A 259 24.99 2.60 9.71
N ILE A 260 23.83 1.96 9.65
CA ILE A 260 23.03 1.66 10.83
C ILE A 260 23.59 0.41 11.52
N LEU A 261 24.09 0.61 12.73
CA LEU A 261 24.67 -0.44 13.58
C LEU A 261 23.72 -0.86 14.72
N ASP A 262 22.52 -0.27 14.80
CA ASP A 262 21.54 -0.62 15.80
C ASP A 262 21.15 -2.11 15.67
N PRO A 263 21.13 -2.87 16.79
CA PRO A 263 20.70 -4.25 16.76
C PRO A 263 19.27 -4.39 16.26
N ARG A 264 18.99 -5.49 15.55
CA ARG A 264 17.64 -5.79 15.04
C ARG A 264 16.98 -6.87 15.88
N LYS A 265 15.70 -6.72 16.21
CA LYS A 265 14.87 -7.84 16.67
C LYS A 265 14.48 -8.63 15.44
N ILE A 266 14.59 -9.96 15.52
CA ILE A 266 14.01 -10.88 14.55
C ILE A 266 13.06 -11.83 15.26
N GLU A 267 11.86 -11.95 14.72
CA GLU A 267 10.89 -12.96 15.12
C GLU A 267 10.51 -13.78 13.90
N ILE A 268 10.56 -15.10 14.03
CA ILE A 268 10.14 -16.03 12.99
C ILE A 268 9.13 -16.96 13.61
N GLN A 269 7.97 -17.06 12.98
CA GLN A 269 6.84 -17.81 13.50
C GLN A 269 6.32 -18.78 12.47
N LEU A 270 5.93 -19.98 12.90
CA LEU A 270 5.22 -20.96 12.09
C LEU A 270 3.83 -21.15 12.72
N ASN A 271 2.84 -20.42 12.20
CA ASN A 271 1.51 -20.34 12.79
C ASN A 271 0.45 -20.54 11.71
N TRP A 272 -0.50 -21.44 11.98
CA TRP A 272 -1.74 -21.57 11.17
C TRP A 272 -1.48 -21.86 9.68
N GLY A 273 -0.38 -22.56 9.38
CA GLY A 273 0.03 -22.86 8.00
C GLY A 273 0.84 -21.75 7.33
N PHE A 274 1.22 -20.70 8.05
CA PHE A 274 2.04 -19.61 7.55
C PHE A 274 3.39 -19.53 8.26
N PHE A 275 4.43 -19.25 7.49
CA PHE A 275 5.75 -18.86 7.95
C PHE A 275 5.85 -17.33 7.92
N GLN A 276 6.08 -16.73 9.08
CA GLN A 276 6.15 -15.29 9.25
C GLN A 276 7.56 -14.85 9.67
N VAL A 277 8.10 -13.79 9.07
CA VAL A 277 9.37 -13.17 9.46
C VAL A 277 9.14 -11.70 9.79
N ILE A 278 9.39 -11.30 11.02
CA ILE A 278 9.27 -9.92 11.49
C ILE A 278 10.67 -9.43 11.87
N CYS A 279 11.08 -8.27 11.36
CA CYS A 279 12.37 -7.67 11.69
C CYS A 279 12.30 -6.15 11.80
N PHE A 280 12.87 -5.58 12.86
CA PHE A 280 12.91 -4.12 13.11
C PHE A 280 14.02 -3.76 14.09
N VAL A 281 14.34 -2.47 14.26
CA VAL A 281 15.34 -2.03 15.26
C VAL A 281 14.89 -2.36 16.68
N TYR A 282 15.77 -2.98 17.46
CA TYR A 282 15.51 -3.34 18.84
C TYR A 282 15.77 -2.15 19.78
N GLU A 283 14.70 -1.53 20.30
CA GLU A 283 14.79 -0.33 21.16
C GLU A 283 14.88 -0.63 22.67
N GLY A 284 14.94 -1.91 23.08
CA GLY A 284 14.95 -2.32 24.49
C GLY A 284 13.68 -3.08 24.89
N GLU A 285 13.31 -3.06 26.18
CA GLU A 285 12.09 -3.73 26.66
C GLU A 285 10.86 -3.16 25.94
N GLU A 286 10.18 -4.02 25.19
CA GLU A 286 9.00 -3.66 24.42
C GLU A 286 7.90 -3.14 25.34
N LYS A 287 7.35 -1.96 25.03
CA LYS A 287 5.99 -1.65 25.44
C LYS A 287 5.08 -2.70 24.79
N PRO A 288 4.21 -3.38 25.54
CA PRO A 288 3.32 -4.38 24.98
C PRO A 288 2.53 -3.74 23.82
N GLN A 289 2.58 -4.37 22.65
CA GLN A 289 1.68 -4.01 21.56
C GLN A 289 0.23 -4.10 22.08
N PRO A 290 -0.64 -3.12 21.76
CA PRO A 290 -2.06 -3.28 22.05
C PRO A 290 -2.55 -4.51 21.26
N CYS A 291 -3.07 -5.49 21.98
CA CYS A 291 -3.66 -6.68 21.38
C CYS A 291 -4.69 -6.27 20.32
N ARG A 292 -4.42 -6.59 19.06
CA ARG A 292 -5.45 -6.57 18.01
C ARG A 292 -6.30 -7.81 18.22
N LEU A 293 -7.48 -7.62 18.81
CA LEU A 293 -8.54 -8.62 18.78
C LEU A 293 -9.09 -8.68 17.36
N TYR A 294 -8.92 -9.83 16.69
CA TYR A 294 -9.67 -10.11 15.47
C TYR A 294 -11.14 -10.34 15.84
N PRO A 295 -12.10 -9.66 15.21
CA PRO A 295 -13.51 -9.97 15.40
C PRO A 295 -13.79 -11.36 14.80
N PHE A 296 -14.36 -12.24 15.63
CA PHE A 296 -14.92 -13.52 15.24
C PHE A 296 -16.22 -13.33 14.44
#